data_AF-A0A0Q5F5Z8-F1
#
_entry.id   AF-A0A0Q5F5Z8-F1
#
_cell.length_a   1.000
_cell.length_b   1.000
_cell.length_c   1.000
_cell.angle_alpha   90.00
_cell.angle_beta   90.00
_cell.angle_gamma   90.00
#
_symmetry.space_group_name_H-M   'P 1'
#
loop_
_entity.id
_entity.type
_entity.pdbx_description
1 polymer ?
#
loop_
_entity_poly.entity_id
_entity_poly.type
_entity_poly.pdbx_seq_one_letter_code
_entity_poly.pdbx_strand_id
1 'polypeptide(L)' 'MTDPDKDSKNKPQNGLAVGLGLGIAVGAGLGLTVFDNLALGMGIGLSIGLAIGLAVDNRKGE' A
#
# COMPACT_ATOMS: atom_id res chain seq x y z
N MET A 1 17.10 23.69 6.58
CA MET A 1 16.28 23.06 5.52
C MET A 1 16.13 21.62 5.94
N THR A 2 14.90 21.23 6.29
CA THR A 2 14.60 19.84 6.64
C THR A 2 14.27 19.15 5.34
N ASP A 3 15.13 18.24 4.89
CA ASP A 3 14.83 17.28 3.84
C ASP A 3 14.45 15.95 4.51
N PRO A 4 13.16 15.60 4.66
CA PRO A 4 12.76 14.34 5.26
C PRO A 4 12.32 13.32 4.21
N ASP A 5 13.05 13.12 3.11
CA ASP A 5 12.66 12.09 2.13
C ASP A 5 13.89 11.36 1.57
N LYS A 6 14.51 10.54 2.43
CA LYS A 6 15.32 9.41 1.96
C LYS A 6 14.53 8.12 2.15
N ASP A 7 13.68 7.92 1.16
CA ASP A 7 13.26 6.65 0.58
C ASP A 7 14.09 5.46 1.08
N SER A 8 13.62 4.88 2.16
CA SER A 8 14.20 3.68 2.76
C SER A 8 13.56 2.48 2.09
N LYS A 9 14.27 1.79 1.18
CA LYS A 9 14.45 0.32 1.22
C LYS A 9 15.17 -0.24 0.00
N ASN A 10 16.41 -0.65 0.27
CA ASN A 10 17.14 -1.65 -0.49
C ASN A 10 16.48 -3.04 -0.35
N LYS A 11 15.58 -3.39 -1.27
CA LYS A 11 15.36 -4.74 -1.86
C LYS A 11 14.18 -4.63 -2.83
N PRO A 12 14.23 -5.22 -4.04
CA PRO A 12 13.10 -5.22 -4.96
C PRO A 12 12.00 -6.17 -4.45
N GLN A 13 11.29 -5.74 -3.40
CA GLN A 13 10.07 -6.35 -2.88
C GLN A 13 8.90 -5.92 -3.78
N ASN A 14 9.04 -6.14 -5.10
CA ASN A 14 8.12 -5.57 -6.09
C ASN A 14 6.66 -5.91 -5.76
N GLY A 15 6.39 -7.08 -5.18
CA GLY A 15 5.06 -7.46 -4.70
C GLY A 15 4.51 -6.49 -3.65
N LEU A 16 5.25 -6.25 -2.57
CA LEU A 16 4.86 -5.34 -1.50
C LEU A 16 4.66 -3.90 -1.97
N ALA A 17 5.57 -3.38 -2.80
CA ALA A 17 5.46 -2.02 -3.33
C ALA A 17 4.21 -1.85 -4.22
N VAL A 18 3.95 -2.82 -5.10
CA VAL A 18 2.75 -2.83 -5.96
C VAL A 18 1.48 -2.99 -5.12
N GLY A 19 1.47 -3.91 -4.16
CA GLY A 19 0.32 -4.14 -3.28
C GLY A 19 -0.03 -2.90 -2.46
N LEU A 20 0.96 -2.26 -1.83
CA LEU A 20 0.75 -1.02 -1.08
C LEU A 20 0.29 0.12 -1.98
N GLY A 21 0.91 0.32 -3.15
CA GLY A 21 0.48 1.36 -4.09
C GLY A 21 -0.97 1.18 -4.53
N LEU A 22 -1.37 -0.05 -4.85
CA LEU A 22 -2.75 -0.38 -5.23
C LEU A 22 -3.71 -0.17 -4.05
N GLY A 23 -3.34 -0.66 -2.85
CA GLY A 23 -4.14 -0.53 -1.64
C GLY A 23 -4.36 0.92 -1.21
N ILE A 24 -3.33 1.77 -1.34
CA ILE A 24 -3.43 3.21 -1.05
C ILE A 24 -4.34 3.89 -2.08
N ALA A 25 -4.15 3.64 -3.37
CA ALA A 25 -4.96 4.26 -4.42
C ALA A 25 -6.46 3.90 -4.27
N VAL A 26 -6.75 2.61 -4.05
CA VAL A 26 -8.13 2.12 -3.84
C VAL A 26 -8.68 2.62 -2.50
N GLY A 27 -7.92 2.52 -1.42
CA GLY A 27 -8.35 2.95 -0.09
C GLY A 27 -8.60 4.45 0.01
N ALA A 28 -7.76 5.26 -0.63
CA ALA A 28 -7.95 6.71 -0.67
C ALA A 28 -9.14 7.08 -1.54
N GLY A 29 -9.29 6.44 -2.70
CA GLY A 29 -10.45 6.61 -3.57
C GLY A 29 -11.75 6.28 -2.85
N LEU A 30 -11.86 5.06 -2.30
CA LEU A 30 -13.06 4.60 -1.60
C LEU A 30 -13.31 5.40 -0.31
N GLY A 31 -12.27 5.68 0.47
CA GLY A 31 -12.37 6.44 1.71
C GLY A 31 -12.92 7.84 1.50
N LEU A 32 -12.45 8.54 0.47
CA LEU A 32 -12.90 9.91 0.17
C LEU A 32 -14.22 9.96 -0.60
N THR A 33 -14.56 8.96 -1.41
CA THR A 33 -15.74 9.01 -2.30
C THR A 33 -16.96 8.26 -1.77
N VAL A 34 -16.78 7.18 -1.01
CA VAL A 34 -17.86 6.32 -0.54
C VAL A 34 -18.16 6.55 0.93
N PHE A 35 -17.11 6.68 1.74
CA PHE A 35 -17.24 6.70 3.20
C PHE A 35 -17.07 8.08 3.83
N ASP A 36 -16.66 9.10 3.06
CA ASP A 36 -16.22 10.41 3.55
C ASP A 36 -15.25 10.30 4.75
N ASN A 37 -14.51 9.19 4.80
CA ASN A 37 -13.66 8.83 5.91
C ASN A 37 -12.39 8.17 5.38
N LEU A 38 -11.34 8.99 5.25
CA LEU A 38 -10.04 8.55 4.78
C LEU A 38 -9.44 7.48 5.71
N ALA A 39 -9.66 7.57 7.02
CA ALA A 39 -9.14 6.58 7.97
C ALA A 39 -9.76 5.20 7.73
N LEU A 40 -11.08 5.12 7.54
CA LEU A 40 -11.77 3.87 7.21
C LEU A 40 -11.29 3.31 5.86
N GLY A 41 -11.25 4.16 4.82
CA GLY A 41 -10.80 3.75 3.48
C GLY A 41 -9.35 3.30 3.45
N MET A 42 -8.45 3.99 4.15
CA MET A 42 -7.05 3.59 4.32
C MET A 42 -6.93 2.28 5.09
N GLY A 43 -7.69 2.06 6.16
CA GLY A 43 -7.67 0.80 6.90
C GLY A 43 -8.01 -0.39 6.01
N ILE A 44 -9.08 -0.27 5.22
CA ILE A 44 -9.52 -1.30 4.29
C ILE A 44 -8.50 -1.47 3.14
N GLY A 45 -8.11 -0.37 2.49
CA GLY A 45 -7.20 -0.37 1.36
C GLY A 45 -5.82 -0.90 1.69
N LEU A 46 -5.26 -0.52 2.84
CA LEU A 46 -3.96 -1.02 3.31
C LEU A 46 -4.02 -2.50 3.67
N SER A 47 -5.08 -2.98 4.36
CA SER A 47 -5.21 -4.41 4.65
C SER A 47 -5.25 -5.25 3.37
N ILE A 48 -6.00 -4.82 2.36
CA ILE A 48 -6.09 -5.52 1.06
C ILE A 48 -4.76 -5.43 0.31
N GLY A 49 -4.20 -4.23 0.19
CA GLY A 49 -2.94 -3.99 -0.52
C GLY A 49 -1.77 -4.74 0.09
N LEU A 50 -1.70 -4.80 1.42
CA LEU A 50 -0.69 -5.56 2.14
C LEU A 50 -0.87 -7.07 1.93
N ALA A 51 -2.10 -7.59 2.01
CA ALA A 51 -2.37 -9.01 1.77
C ALA A 51 -1.96 -9.44 0.35
N ILE A 52 -2.32 -8.65 -0.66
CA ILE A 52 -1.92 -8.89 -2.05
C ILE A 52 -0.40 -8.77 -2.21
N GLY A 53 0.18 -7.70 -1.66
CA GLY A 53 1.61 -7.45 -1.79
C GLY A 53 2.46 -8.56 -1.17
N LEU A 54 2.07 -9.04 0.00
CA LEU A 54 2.68 -10.19 0.65
C LEU A 54 2.44 -11.48 -0.14
N ALA A 55 1.23 -11.72 -0.64
CA ALA A 55 0.95 -12.92 -1.42
C ALA A 55 1.78 -12.99 -2.72
N VAL A 56 1.97 -11.85 -3.40
CA VAL A 56 2.78 -11.75 -4.62
C VAL A 56 4.28 -11.84 -4.31
N ASP A 57 4.74 -11.25 -3.21
CA ASP A 57 6.15 -11.32 -2.78
C ASP A 57 6.53 -12.75 -2.38
N ASN A 58 5.70 -13.43 -1.59
CA ASN A 58 5.92 -14.83 -1.21
C ASN A 58 5.99 -15.76 -2.43
N ARG A 59 5.16 -15.52 -3.45
CA ARG A 59 5.14 -16.34 -4.68
C ARG A 59 6.36 -16.12 -5.58
N LYS A 60 7.15 -15.06 -5.36
CA LYS A 60 8.40 -14.79 -6.10
C LYS A 60 9.64 -15.31 -5.37
N GLY A 61 9.49 -15.75 -4.12
CA GLY A 61 10.53 -16.41 -3.33
C GLY A 61 10.56 -17.94 -3.47
N GLU A 62 9.62 -18.52 -4.23
CA GLU A 62 9.60 -19.91 -4.70
C GLU A 62 10.11 -20.01 -6.14
#